data_AF-A0A8H7HA14-F1
#
_entry.id   AF-A0A8H7HA14-F1
#
_cell.length_a   1.000
_cell.length_b   1.000
_cell.length_c   1.000
_cell.angle_alpha   90.00
_cell.angle_beta   90.00
_cell.angle_gamma   90.00
#
_symmetry.space_group_name_H-M   'P 1'
#
loop_
_entity.id
_entity.type
_entity.pdbx_description
1 polymer ?
#
loop_
_entity_poly.entity_id
_entity_poly.type
_entity_poly.pdbx_seq_one_letter_code
_entity_poly.pdbx_strand_id
1 'polypeptide(L)'
;MTFTKRTEEFLACVRECASRMPDAKKRRANVSKLSSEVEEDAFARQYLTEAYTILNHLKTLGQLLSTVRRPYLNVDPNNHFRSTSSTRNIDLNNMNSDAWANIKSLTNAERDQLDLQANVILTKCAQRVRELEQLEKQHSESVANRTNPLLRMLPSRLTQSTELADADARALHRSNIAWYLTRRLTETGAAQKEMQEERVRRQVERATTLGSSISVSDPTPAPASNSGSSGWGASAWGRSSQPAPAPPSVEEPEDDDYDNLELSPSQMLQFEQENAALLRSVEDTLAAVKVAESRLLDISALQTELVAHLTRQTEAIDQLYDDAIASQGDVKRANVQLRKARENQADSRIFLIVFLLGASAALLFIHWYN
;
A
#
# COMPACT_ATOMS: atom_id res chain seq x y z
N MET A 1 -3.74 24.62 -27.22
CA MET A 1 -5.22 24.56 -27.30
C MET A 1 -5.77 25.33 -26.11
N THR A 2 -6.40 26.47 -26.34
CA THR A 2 -7.01 27.30 -25.30
C THR A 2 -8.35 26.68 -24.90
N PHE A 3 -8.50 26.29 -23.63
CA PHE A 3 -9.76 25.76 -23.10
C PHE A 3 -10.76 26.92 -22.97
N THR A 4 -11.75 26.99 -23.85
CA THR A 4 -12.87 27.93 -23.73
C THR A 4 -13.87 27.43 -22.69
N LYS A 5 -14.09 28.20 -21.63
CA LYS A 5 -15.10 27.89 -20.59
C LYS A 5 -16.50 28.15 -21.15
N ARG A 6 -17.17 27.08 -21.62
CA ARG A 6 -18.56 27.10 -22.13
C ARG A 6 -19.64 26.87 -21.06
N THR A 7 -19.28 27.03 -19.79
CA THR A 7 -20.19 26.80 -18.66
C THR A 7 -21.43 27.71 -18.72
N GLU A 8 -21.28 28.95 -19.17
CA GLU A 8 -22.42 29.88 -19.26
C GLU A 8 -23.38 29.54 -20.39
N GLU A 9 -22.85 29.16 -21.57
CA GLU A 9 -23.66 28.68 -22.69
C GLU A 9 -24.47 27.43 -22.31
N PHE A 10 -23.85 26.51 -21.57
CA PHE A 10 -24.52 25.32 -21.04
C PHE A 10 -25.64 25.70 -20.06
N LEU A 11 -25.38 26.61 -19.11
CA LEU A 11 -26.39 27.07 -18.15
C LEU A 11 -27.57 27.79 -18.81
N ALA A 12 -27.32 28.53 -19.90
CA ALA A 12 -28.37 29.18 -20.68
C ALA A 12 -29.28 28.14 -21.38
N CYS A 13 -28.68 27.15 -22.05
CA CYS A 13 -29.42 26.04 -22.67
C CYS A 13 -30.25 25.25 -21.64
N VAL A 14 -29.70 24.98 -20.45
CA VAL A 14 -30.42 24.27 -19.39
C VAL A 14 -31.65 25.05 -18.93
N ARG A 15 -31.53 26.38 -18.74
CA ARG A 15 -32.68 27.24 -18.38
C ARG A 15 -33.74 27.29 -19.48
N GLU A 16 -33.32 27.37 -20.73
CA GLU A 16 -34.23 27.34 -21.88
C GLU A 16 -34.98 26.00 -21.94
N CYS A 17 -34.29 24.87 -21.80
CA CYS A 17 -34.92 23.55 -21.71
C CYS A 17 -35.87 23.41 -20.52
N ALA A 18 -35.50 23.92 -19.34
CA ALA A 18 -36.34 23.90 -18.16
C ALA A 18 -37.63 24.70 -18.35
N SER A 19 -37.56 25.85 -19.03
CA SER A 19 -38.74 26.67 -19.35
C SER A 19 -39.71 26.03 -20.34
N ARG A 20 -39.23 25.09 -21.17
CA ARG A 20 -40.04 24.36 -22.17
C ARG A 20 -40.69 23.10 -21.62
N MET A 21 -40.26 22.59 -20.47
CA MET A 21 -40.91 21.44 -19.84
C MET A 21 -42.19 21.91 -19.14
N PRO A 22 -43.36 21.28 -19.41
CA PRO A 22 -44.55 21.55 -18.63
C PRO A 22 -44.26 21.19 -17.16
N ASP A 23 -44.67 22.07 -16.23
CA ASP A 23 -44.53 21.86 -14.79
C ASP A 23 -44.96 20.43 -14.45
N ALA A 24 -43.98 19.56 -14.26
CA ALA A 24 -44.22 18.19 -13.88
C ALA A 24 -44.80 18.28 -12.48
N LYS A 25 -46.15 18.29 -12.38
CA LYS A 25 -46.95 18.32 -11.16
C LYS A 25 -46.09 17.74 -10.07
N LYS A 26 -45.58 18.59 -9.17
CA LYS A 26 -44.65 18.25 -8.09
C LYS A 26 -45.11 16.92 -7.52
N ARG A 27 -44.52 15.82 -8.01
CA ARG A 27 -44.76 14.49 -7.44
C ARG A 27 -44.30 14.71 -6.02
N ARG A 28 -45.22 14.67 -5.06
CA ARG A 28 -44.88 14.81 -3.64
C ARG A 28 -43.70 13.88 -3.43
N ALA A 29 -42.50 14.45 -3.26
CA ALA A 29 -41.30 13.66 -3.09
C ALA A 29 -41.60 12.76 -1.90
N ASN A 30 -41.54 11.45 -2.11
CA ASN A 30 -41.86 10.49 -1.07
C ASN A 30 -40.93 10.81 0.09
N VAL A 31 -41.46 11.26 1.23
CA VAL A 31 -40.67 11.68 2.39
C VAL A 31 -39.73 10.56 2.84
N SER A 32 -40.14 9.30 2.64
CA SER A 32 -39.32 8.10 2.87
C SER A 32 -38.09 7.98 1.96
N LYS A 33 -38.14 8.52 0.75
CA LYS A 33 -37.01 8.51 -0.20
C LYS A 33 -35.96 9.56 0.18
N LEU A 34 -36.41 10.73 0.62
CA LEU A 34 -35.50 11.78 1.08
C LEU A 34 -34.75 11.34 2.34
N SER A 35 -35.41 10.64 3.27
CA SER A 35 -34.73 10.10 4.46
C SER A 35 -33.70 9.03 4.12
N SER A 36 -33.97 8.13 3.16
CA SER A 36 -33.01 7.09 2.77
C SER A 36 -31.78 7.66 2.06
N GLU A 37 -31.95 8.69 1.21
CA GLU A 37 -30.84 9.37 0.55
C GLU A 37 -29.91 10.07 1.56
N VAL A 38 -30.48 10.70 2.60
CA VAL A 38 -29.70 11.37 3.66
C VAL A 38 -28.89 10.37 4.50
N GLU A 39 -29.47 9.20 4.84
CA GLU A 39 -28.75 8.13 5.54
C GLU A 39 -27.60 7.58 4.69
N GLU A 40 -27.84 7.38 3.39
CA GLU A 40 -26.83 6.87 2.47
C GLU A 40 -25.67 7.86 2.26
N ASP A 41 -25.96 9.15 2.17
CA ASP A 41 -24.96 10.21 2.08
C ASP A 41 -24.14 10.32 3.37
N ALA A 42 -24.78 10.17 4.54
CA ALA A 42 -24.08 10.15 5.82
C ALA A 42 -23.12 8.95 5.90
N PHE A 43 -23.58 7.76 5.50
CA PHE A 43 -22.74 6.56 5.43
C PHE A 43 -21.60 6.72 4.41
N ALA A 44 -21.86 7.28 3.23
CA ALA A 44 -20.84 7.57 2.23
C ALA A 44 -19.75 8.52 2.75
N ARG A 45 -20.14 9.58 3.46
CA ARG A 45 -19.19 10.51 4.07
C ARG A 45 -18.33 9.81 5.12
N GLN A 46 -18.94 9.06 6.03
CA GLN A 46 -18.21 8.31 7.06
C GLN A 46 -17.22 7.32 6.43
N TYR A 47 -17.68 6.51 5.47
CA TYR A 47 -16.85 5.57 4.73
C TYR A 47 -15.65 6.26 4.07
N LEU A 48 -15.88 7.37 3.37
CA LEU A 48 -14.81 8.12 2.70
C LEU A 48 -13.85 8.76 3.71
N THR A 49 -14.34 9.32 4.82
CA THR A 49 -13.46 9.90 5.85
C THR A 49 -12.53 8.86 6.46
N GLU A 50 -13.05 7.66 6.73
CA GLU A 50 -12.26 6.54 7.23
C GLU A 50 -11.23 6.09 6.17
N ALA A 51 -11.65 5.92 4.92
CA ALA A 51 -10.77 5.56 3.82
C ALA A 51 -9.63 6.57 3.61
N TYR A 52 -9.92 7.88 3.64
CA TYR A 52 -8.90 8.93 3.54
C TYR A 52 -7.96 8.93 4.74
N THR A 53 -8.46 8.64 5.94
CA THR A 53 -7.63 8.54 7.13
C THR A 53 -6.62 7.38 6.98
N ILE A 54 -7.08 6.21 6.54
CA ILE A 54 -6.20 5.05 6.25
C ILE A 54 -5.18 5.42 5.18
N LEU A 55 -5.62 6.04 4.07
CA LEU A 55 -4.73 6.46 2.99
C LEU A 55 -3.64 7.42 3.48
N ASN A 56 -4.00 8.36 4.36
CA ASN A 56 -3.03 9.29 4.92
C ASN A 56 -1.99 8.58 5.79
N HIS A 57 -2.41 7.62 6.64
CA HIS A 57 -1.48 6.80 7.42
C HIS A 57 -0.56 5.96 6.52
N LEU A 58 -1.07 5.37 5.43
CA LEU A 58 -0.24 4.61 4.48
C LEU A 58 0.73 5.50 3.70
N LYS A 59 0.28 6.68 3.27
CA LYS A 59 1.12 7.63 2.54
C LYS A 59 2.26 8.16 3.43
N THR A 60 1.95 8.52 4.66
CA THR A 60 2.92 9.03 5.63
C THR A 60 3.92 7.95 6.02
N LEU A 61 3.47 6.72 6.28
CA LEU A 61 4.35 5.58 6.51
C LEU A 61 5.26 5.31 5.30
N GLY A 62 4.70 5.29 4.09
CA GLY A 62 5.49 5.08 2.86
C GLY A 62 6.56 6.17 2.65
N GLN A 63 6.21 7.44 2.87
CA GLN A 63 7.17 8.55 2.84
C GLN A 63 8.27 8.38 3.89
N LEU A 64 7.89 8.03 5.12
CA LEU A 64 8.86 7.78 6.18
C LEU A 64 9.80 6.60 5.84
N LEU A 65 9.27 5.46 5.39
CA LEU A 65 10.08 4.32 4.99
C LEU A 65 11.07 4.70 3.88
N SER A 66 10.65 5.48 2.88
CA SER A 66 11.54 5.95 1.81
C SER A 66 12.65 6.89 2.30
N THR A 67 12.35 7.81 3.23
CA THR A 67 13.34 8.75 3.78
C THR A 67 14.32 8.05 4.71
N VAL A 68 13.82 7.12 5.52
CA VAL A 68 14.59 6.37 6.50
C VAL A 68 15.36 5.20 5.88
N ARG A 69 15.04 4.76 4.66
CA ARG A 69 15.74 3.66 3.95
C ARG A 69 17.26 3.81 3.97
N ARG A 70 17.79 5.00 3.68
CA ARG A 70 19.24 5.24 3.67
C ARG A 70 19.88 5.13 5.08
N PRO A 71 19.45 5.93 6.09
CA PRO A 71 20.03 5.84 7.43
C PRO A 71 19.77 4.49 8.14
N TYR A 72 18.67 3.80 7.80
CA TYR A 72 18.36 2.47 8.31
C TYR A 72 19.35 1.42 7.79
N LEU A 73 19.64 1.45 6.49
CA LEU A 73 20.56 0.50 5.85
C LEU A 73 22.04 0.82 6.12
N ASN A 74 22.38 2.06 6.46
CA ASN A 74 23.73 2.42 6.89
C ASN A 74 24.01 1.80 8.25
N VAL A 75 24.82 0.73 8.27
CA VAL A 75 25.32 0.14 9.50
C VAL A 75 26.82 0.44 9.57
N ASP A 76 27.16 1.60 10.12
CA ASP A 76 28.55 2.00 10.32
C ASP A 76 29.16 1.24 11.51
N PRO A 77 30.27 0.51 11.33
CA PRO A 77 30.94 -0.22 12.42
C PRO A 77 31.55 0.75 13.46
N ASN A 78 31.88 1.96 13.04
CA ASN A 78 32.60 2.94 13.87
C ASN A 78 31.68 3.75 14.80
N ASN A 79 30.37 3.49 14.79
CA ASN A 79 29.41 4.22 15.62
C ASN A 79 29.37 3.72 17.07
N HIS A 80 29.94 2.54 17.36
CA HIS A 80 30.05 2.03 18.74
C HIS A 80 30.88 2.93 19.66
N PHE A 81 31.82 3.71 19.10
CA PHE A 81 32.67 4.62 19.87
C PHE A 81 32.14 6.06 19.99
N ARG A 82 31.02 6.40 19.34
CA ARG A 82 30.39 7.73 19.43
C ARG A 82 29.09 7.67 20.23
N SER A 83 29.20 7.23 21.47
CA SER A 83 28.09 7.23 22.45
C SER A 83 27.86 8.64 23.01
N THR A 84 27.29 9.55 22.21
CA THR A 84 26.73 10.82 22.75
C THR A 84 25.43 11.27 22.08
N SER A 85 24.88 10.53 21.12
CA SER A 85 23.58 10.85 20.55
C SER A 85 22.46 10.38 21.48
N SER A 86 21.91 11.33 22.23
CA SER A 86 20.65 11.24 23.01
C SER A 86 19.66 10.28 22.35
N THR A 87 19.19 9.28 23.11
CA THR A 87 18.05 8.42 22.73
C THR A 87 16.87 9.32 22.38
N ARG A 88 16.57 9.44 21.08
CA ARG A 88 15.39 10.19 20.64
C ARG A 88 14.20 9.26 20.79
N ASN A 89 13.15 9.72 21.48
CA ASN A 89 11.86 9.05 21.40
C ASN A 89 11.35 9.19 19.98
N ILE A 90 11.51 8.11 19.20
CA ILE A 90 10.97 8.00 17.86
C ILE A 90 9.47 7.82 18.00
N ASP A 91 8.73 8.90 17.87
CA ASP A 91 7.28 8.85 17.75
C ASP A 91 6.89 8.97 16.27
N LEU A 92 6.56 7.84 15.63
CA LEU A 92 6.02 7.81 14.27
C LEU A 92 4.70 8.56 14.13
N ASN A 93 4.02 8.88 15.24
CA ASN A 93 2.79 9.66 15.22
C ASN A 93 3.06 11.17 15.03
N ASN A 94 4.27 11.64 15.37
CA ASN A 94 4.68 13.02 15.20
C ASN A 94 5.45 13.19 13.87
N MET A 95 4.67 13.39 12.81
CA MET A 95 5.00 13.45 11.38
C MET A 95 5.96 14.57 10.91
N ASN A 96 6.96 14.97 11.69
CA ASN A 96 7.98 15.90 11.17
C ASN A 96 9.02 15.15 10.33
N SER A 97 8.81 15.11 9.02
CA SER A 97 9.77 14.62 8.02
C SER A 97 11.17 15.25 8.19
N ASP A 98 11.24 16.48 8.72
CA ASP A 98 12.48 17.21 8.98
C ASP A 98 13.36 16.58 10.07
N ALA A 99 12.75 15.83 11.00
CA ALA A 99 13.48 15.13 12.05
C ALA A 99 14.36 14.00 11.48
N TRP A 100 13.95 13.40 10.36
CA TRP A 100 14.61 12.25 9.73
C TRP A 100 15.57 12.63 8.60
N ALA A 101 15.35 13.77 7.95
CA ALA A 101 16.19 14.24 6.84
C ALA A 101 17.65 14.50 7.25
N ASN A 102 17.90 14.86 8.52
CA ASN A 102 19.23 15.18 9.04
C ASN A 102 19.96 13.99 9.68
N ILE A 103 19.35 12.80 9.72
CA ILE A 103 19.94 11.64 10.40
C ILE A 103 20.75 10.81 9.40
N LYS A 104 22.05 10.62 9.68
CA LYS A 104 23.00 9.88 8.82
C LYS A 104 22.98 8.37 9.06
N SER A 105 22.82 7.96 10.31
CA SER A 105 22.80 6.56 10.77
C SER A 105 21.91 6.40 12.00
N LEU A 106 21.31 5.21 12.16
CA LEU A 106 20.52 4.84 13.33
C LEU A 106 21.26 3.83 14.22
N THR A 107 20.91 3.78 15.51
CA THR A 107 21.32 2.69 16.41
C THR A 107 20.48 1.43 16.17
N ASN A 108 20.95 0.27 16.63
CA ASN A 108 20.18 -0.99 16.45
C ASN A 108 18.81 -0.93 17.15
N ALA A 109 18.76 -0.36 18.36
CA ALA A 109 17.53 -0.18 19.12
C ALA A 109 16.53 0.75 18.44
N GLU A 110 16.99 1.87 17.85
CA GLU A 110 16.13 2.78 17.09
C GLU A 110 15.55 2.12 15.83
N ARG A 111 16.33 1.25 15.16
CA ARG A 111 15.82 0.46 14.02
C ARG A 111 14.74 -0.51 14.48
N ASP A 112 14.93 -1.20 15.60
CA ASP A 112 13.94 -2.13 16.16
C ASP A 112 12.64 -1.42 16.56
N GLN A 113 12.76 -0.22 17.13
CA GLN A 113 11.60 0.62 17.46
C GLN A 113 10.83 1.04 16.20
N LEU A 114 11.53 1.44 15.14
CA LEU A 114 10.91 1.76 13.86
C LEU A 114 10.18 0.56 13.25
N ASP A 115 10.82 -0.62 13.26
CA ASP A 115 10.24 -1.85 12.73
C ASP A 115 8.96 -2.24 13.49
N LEU A 116 8.98 -2.12 14.83
CA LEU A 116 7.83 -2.38 15.67
C LEU A 116 6.68 -1.40 15.37
N GLN A 117 6.97 -0.11 15.37
CA GLN A 117 5.93 0.90 15.16
C GLN A 117 5.37 0.84 13.72
N ALA A 118 6.19 0.58 12.71
CA ALA A 118 5.74 0.35 11.34
C ALA A 118 4.81 -0.86 11.24
N ASN A 119 5.15 -1.98 11.90
CA ASN A 119 4.30 -3.16 11.96
C ASN A 119 2.96 -2.88 12.67
N VAL A 120 2.97 -2.14 13.78
CA VAL A 120 1.73 -1.71 14.47
C VAL A 120 0.85 -0.85 13.57
N ILE A 121 1.44 0.07 12.79
CA ILE A 121 0.66 0.90 11.86
C ILE A 121 0.09 0.04 10.72
N LEU A 122 0.87 -0.86 10.13
CA LEU A 122 0.40 -1.75 9.06
C LEU A 122 -0.71 -2.69 9.54
N THR A 123 -0.56 -3.34 10.69
CA THR A 123 -1.58 -4.22 11.28
C THR A 123 -2.88 -3.45 11.59
N LYS A 124 -2.77 -2.25 12.17
CA LYS A 124 -3.93 -1.38 12.43
C LYS A 124 -4.61 -0.93 11.15
N CYS A 125 -3.85 -0.54 10.11
CA CYS A 125 -4.41 -0.20 8.81
C CYS A 125 -5.10 -1.40 8.16
N ALA A 126 -4.49 -2.59 8.22
CA ALA A 126 -5.10 -3.82 7.71
C ALA A 126 -6.42 -4.13 8.43
N GLN A 127 -6.48 -3.98 9.76
CA GLN A 127 -7.71 -4.15 10.52
C GLN A 127 -8.79 -3.14 10.10
N ARG A 128 -8.46 -1.85 9.99
CA ARG A 128 -9.42 -0.83 9.56
C ARG A 128 -9.93 -1.05 8.13
N VAL A 129 -9.10 -1.58 7.23
CA VAL A 129 -9.55 -1.98 5.88
C VAL A 129 -10.56 -3.14 5.96
N ARG A 130 -10.30 -4.16 6.79
CA ARG A 130 -11.29 -5.23 7.03
C ARG A 130 -12.59 -4.70 7.63
N GLU A 131 -12.52 -3.74 8.56
CA GLU A 131 -13.69 -3.09 9.13
C GLU A 131 -14.49 -2.32 8.06
N LEU A 132 -13.82 -1.58 7.17
CA LEU A 132 -14.47 -0.90 6.03
C LEU A 132 -15.22 -1.87 5.11
N GLU A 133 -14.62 -3.03 4.83
CA GLU A 133 -15.27 -4.07 4.01
C GLU A 133 -16.47 -4.71 4.72
N GLN A 134 -16.36 -4.91 6.04
CA GLN A 134 -17.49 -5.40 6.84
C GLN A 134 -18.63 -4.38 6.86
N LEU A 135 -18.32 -3.09 7.00
CA LEU A 135 -19.32 -2.01 6.91
C LEU A 135 -19.99 -1.99 5.54
N GLU A 136 -19.25 -2.22 4.46
CA GLU A 136 -19.83 -2.33 3.12
C GLU A 136 -20.75 -3.54 2.97
N LYS A 137 -20.35 -4.72 3.49
CA LYS A 137 -21.20 -5.92 3.50
C LYS A 137 -22.46 -5.74 4.33
N GLN A 138 -22.35 -5.16 5.52
CA GLN A 138 -23.50 -4.87 6.37
C GLN A 138 -24.43 -3.85 5.70
N HIS A 139 -23.88 -2.86 5.01
CA HIS A 139 -24.65 -1.89 4.27
C HIS A 139 -25.37 -2.53 3.07
N SER A 140 -24.69 -3.38 2.29
CA SER A 140 -25.32 -4.07 1.16
C SER A 140 -26.41 -5.02 1.61
N GLU A 141 -26.23 -5.73 2.73
CA GLU A 141 -27.25 -6.55 3.38
C GLU A 141 -28.42 -5.71 3.91
N SER A 142 -28.14 -4.55 4.50
CA SER A 142 -29.18 -3.63 4.98
C SER A 142 -30.01 -3.08 3.84
N VAL A 143 -29.37 -2.74 2.72
CA VAL A 143 -30.04 -2.33 1.48
C VAL A 143 -30.86 -3.49 0.91
N ALA A 144 -30.31 -4.70 0.85
CA ALA A 144 -31.02 -5.89 0.39
C ALA A 144 -32.24 -6.21 1.27
N ASN A 145 -32.13 -6.10 2.59
CA ASN A 145 -33.22 -6.33 3.53
C ASN A 145 -34.30 -5.24 3.49
N ARG A 146 -33.95 -4.00 3.08
CA ARG A 146 -34.92 -2.94 2.82
C ARG A 146 -35.73 -3.19 1.53
N THR A 147 -35.21 -3.96 0.58
CA THR A 147 -35.99 -4.35 -0.60
C THR A 147 -37.09 -5.35 -0.22
N ASN A 148 -38.29 -5.20 -0.80
CA ASN A 148 -39.43 -6.04 -0.43
C ASN A 148 -39.09 -7.54 -0.61
N PRO A 149 -39.45 -8.43 0.33
CA PRO A 149 -39.15 -9.85 0.23
C PRO A 149 -39.76 -10.52 -1.01
N LEU A 150 -40.86 -9.96 -1.53
CA LEU A 150 -41.50 -10.39 -2.78
C LEU A 150 -40.67 -10.02 -4.03
N LEU A 151 -39.94 -8.90 -4.00
CA LEU A 151 -39.03 -8.53 -5.10
C LEU A 151 -37.80 -9.44 -5.13
N ARG A 152 -37.39 -10.01 -3.99
CA ARG A 152 -36.29 -10.99 -3.92
C ARG A 152 -36.60 -12.31 -4.65
N MET A 153 -37.88 -12.67 -4.79
CA MET A 153 -38.30 -13.88 -5.51
C MET A 153 -38.48 -13.69 -7.02
N LEU A 154 -38.46 -12.45 -7.50
CA LEU A 154 -38.57 -12.17 -8.93
C LEU A 154 -37.19 -12.26 -9.59
N PRO A 155 -37.12 -12.74 -10.84
CA PRO A 155 -35.87 -12.76 -11.59
C PRO A 155 -35.30 -11.34 -11.67
N SER A 156 -34.01 -11.20 -11.40
CA SER A 156 -33.25 -9.94 -11.34
C SER A 156 -33.45 -9.03 -12.56
N ARG A 157 -33.76 -9.63 -13.72
CA ARG A 157 -34.09 -8.91 -14.96
C ARG A 157 -35.35 -8.05 -14.90
N LEU A 158 -36.28 -8.34 -13.99
CA LEU A 158 -37.56 -7.61 -13.85
C LEU A 158 -37.54 -6.59 -12.69
N THR A 159 -36.57 -6.70 -11.78
CA THR A 159 -36.44 -5.82 -10.62
C THR A 159 -35.44 -4.70 -10.84
N GLN A 160 -34.67 -4.76 -11.93
CA GLN A 160 -33.64 -3.79 -12.25
C GLN A 160 -34.23 -2.40 -12.52
N SER A 161 -34.05 -1.52 -11.54
CA SER A 161 -34.44 -0.13 -11.60
C SER A 161 -33.19 0.74 -11.68
N THR A 162 -33.33 1.96 -12.21
CA THR A 162 -32.22 2.93 -12.26
C THR A 162 -31.59 3.13 -10.87
N GLU A 163 -32.40 3.13 -9.82
CA GLU A 163 -31.94 3.31 -8.43
C GLU A 163 -31.08 2.13 -7.93
N LEU A 164 -31.40 0.91 -8.34
CA LEU A 164 -30.60 -0.27 -8.02
C LEU A 164 -29.29 -0.30 -8.82
N ALA A 165 -29.33 0.05 -10.11
CA ALA A 165 -28.10 0.15 -10.91
C ALA A 165 -27.15 1.25 -10.39
N ASP A 166 -27.70 2.39 -9.92
CA ASP A 166 -26.91 3.44 -9.28
C ASP A 166 -26.38 2.99 -7.89
N ALA A 167 -27.12 2.15 -7.16
CA ALA A 167 -26.65 1.54 -5.92
C ALA A 167 -25.53 0.51 -6.18
N ASP A 168 -25.67 -0.34 -7.21
CA ASP A 168 -24.64 -1.30 -7.64
C ASP A 168 -23.34 -0.57 -8.04
N ALA A 169 -23.45 0.53 -8.80
CA ALA A 169 -22.30 1.35 -9.17
C ALA A 169 -21.62 2.00 -7.94
N ARG A 170 -22.41 2.43 -6.95
CA ARG A 170 -21.88 2.97 -5.68
C ARG A 170 -21.22 1.91 -4.82
N ALA A 171 -21.75 0.69 -4.77
CA ALA A 171 -21.13 -0.45 -4.11
C ALA A 171 -19.80 -0.78 -4.79
N LEU A 172 -19.79 -0.91 -6.12
CA LEU A 172 -18.57 -1.12 -6.90
C LEU A 172 -17.51 -0.04 -6.64
N HIS A 173 -17.90 1.23 -6.54
CA HIS A 173 -16.96 2.30 -6.23
C HIS A 173 -16.32 2.13 -4.84
N ARG A 174 -17.09 1.72 -3.83
CA ARG A 174 -16.58 1.47 -2.47
C ARG A 174 -15.68 0.24 -2.43
N SER A 175 -16.07 -0.87 -3.06
CA SER A 175 -15.23 -2.06 -3.14
C SER A 175 -13.89 -1.76 -3.84
N ASN A 176 -13.90 -0.93 -4.90
CA ASN A 176 -12.67 -0.44 -5.54
C ASN A 176 -11.80 0.42 -4.62
N ILE A 177 -12.40 1.27 -3.76
CA ILE A 177 -11.65 2.03 -2.74
C ILE A 177 -10.96 1.07 -1.76
N ALA A 178 -11.70 0.08 -1.23
CA ALA A 178 -11.14 -0.91 -0.32
C ALA A 178 -9.98 -1.68 -0.97
N TRP A 179 -10.16 -2.13 -2.22
CA TRP A 179 -9.09 -2.78 -3.00
C TRP A 179 -7.88 -1.90 -3.20
N TYR A 180 -8.07 -0.62 -3.54
CA TYR A 180 -6.98 0.33 -3.69
C TYR A 180 -6.19 0.50 -2.39
N LEU A 181 -6.88 0.56 -1.24
CA LEU A 181 -6.24 0.62 0.08
C LEU A 181 -5.46 -0.66 0.39
N THR A 182 -6.05 -1.84 0.15
CA THR A 182 -5.37 -3.13 0.32
C THR A 182 -4.11 -3.21 -0.54
N ARG A 183 -4.20 -2.79 -1.81
CA ARG A 183 -3.05 -2.72 -2.71
C ARG A 183 -1.98 -1.76 -2.20
N ARG A 184 -2.36 -0.58 -1.69
CA ARG A 184 -1.39 0.37 -1.15
C ARG A 184 -0.70 -0.15 0.12
N LEU A 185 -1.45 -0.88 0.93
CA LEU A 185 -0.96 -1.56 2.13
C LEU A 185 -0.01 -2.71 1.77
N THR A 186 -0.28 -3.51 0.73
CA THR A 186 0.65 -4.54 0.25
C THR A 186 1.93 -3.94 -0.32
N GLU A 187 1.85 -2.84 -1.07
CA GLU A 187 3.01 -2.11 -1.60
C GLU A 187 3.91 -1.57 -0.46
N THR A 188 3.32 -0.95 0.56
CA THR A 188 4.07 -0.42 1.72
C THR A 188 4.64 -1.54 2.61
N GLY A 189 3.89 -2.62 2.82
CA GLY A 189 4.38 -3.82 3.52
C GLY A 189 5.54 -4.49 2.77
N ALA A 190 5.49 -4.55 1.43
CA ALA A 190 6.59 -5.07 0.61
C ALA A 190 7.87 -4.22 0.75
N ALA A 191 7.74 -2.89 0.75
CA ALA A 191 8.88 -1.99 0.94
C ALA A 191 9.52 -2.13 2.33
N GLN A 192 8.71 -2.32 3.40
CA GLN A 192 9.22 -2.60 4.73
C GLN A 192 9.94 -3.94 4.79
N LYS A 193 9.35 -5.00 4.22
CA LYS A 193 9.96 -6.33 4.18
C LYS A 193 11.31 -6.32 3.47
N GLU A 194 11.42 -5.67 2.31
CA GLU A 194 12.68 -5.55 1.55
C GLU A 194 13.79 -4.93 2.43
N MET A 195 13.46 -3.88 3.19
CA MET A 195 14.41 -3.25 4.11
C MET A 195 14.83 -4.19 5.25
N GLN A 196 13.90 -4.96 5.81
CA GLN A 196 14.17 -5.91 6.89
C GLN A 196 14.97 -7.12 6.41
N GLU A 197 14.67 -7.65 5.23
CA GLU A 197 15.44 -8.73 4.60
C GLU A 197 16.90 -8.31 4.41
N GLU A 198 17.12 -7.11 3.87
CA GLU A 198 18.46 -6.58 3.66
C GLU A 198 19.21 -6.36 4.99
N ARG A 199 18.50 -5.93 6.05
CA ARG A 199 19.07 -5.81 7.40
C ARG A 199 19.49 -7.17 7.97
N VAL A 200 18.58 -8.14 7.96
CA VAL A 200 18.83 -9.50 8.46
C VAL A 200 20.00 -10.11 7.68
N ARG A 201 19.98 -10.00 6.35
CA ARG A 201 21.07 -10.45 5.48
C ARG A 201 22.42 -9.89 5.90
N ARG A 202 22.52 -8.57 6.08
CA ARG A 202 23.78 -7.91 6.49
C ARG A 202 24.22 -8.27 7.90
N GLN A 203 23.28 -8.51 8.81
CA GLN A 203 23.60 -8.95 10.17
C GLN A 203 24.10 -10.39 10.20
N VAL A 204 23.50 -11.28 9.40
CA VAL A 204 23.93 -12.66 9.22
C VAL A 204 25.32 -12.70 8.57
N GLU A 205 25.56 -11.94 7.50
CA GLU A 205 26.88 -11.84 6.85
C GLU A 205 27.97 -11.35 7.81
N ARG A 206 27.62 -10.47 8.76
CA ARG A 206 28.56 -10.03 9.81
C ARG A 206 28.81 -11.09 10.85
N ALA A 207 27.76 -11.76 11.33
CA ALA A 207 27.90 -12.84 12.30
C ALA A 207 28.77 -13.98 11.74
N THR A 208 28.61 -14.31 10.45
CA THR A 208 29.45 -15.31 9.77
C THR A 208 30.89 -14.81 9.57
N THR A 209 31.10 -13.54 9.24
CA THR A 209 32.45 -12.97 9.09
C THR A 209 33.19 -12.88 10.43
N LEU A 210 32.51 -12.46 11.49
CA LEU A 210 33.07 -12.41 12.85
C LEU A 210 33.38 -13.82 13.37
N GLY A 211 32.45 -14.78 13.19
CA GLY A 211 32.68 -16.17 13.55
C GLY A 211 33.81 -16.83 12.76
N SER A 212 33.97 -16.47 11.48
CA SER A 212 35.09 -16.91 10.65
C SER A 212 36.42 -16.35 11.13
N SER A 213 36.48 -15.06 11.50
CA SER A 213 37.72 -14.45 12.02
C SER A 213 38.20 -15.06 13.35
N ILE A 214 37.29 -15.56 14.19
CA ILE A 214 37.61 -16.24 15.45
C ILE A 214 38.13 -17.67 15.20
N SER A 215 37.74 -18.28 14.07
CA SER A 215 38.16 -19.65 13.71
C SER A 215 39.54 -19.72 13.04
N VAL A 216 40.14 -18.58 12.68
CA VAL A 216 41.46 -18.50 12.02
C VAL A 216 42.61 -18.30 13.04
N SER A 217 42.30 -18.04 14.31
CA SER A 217 43.30 -17.98 15.38
C SER A 217 43.53 -19.36 16.00
N ASP A 218 44.09 -20.28 15.23
CA ASP A 218 44.74 -21.47 15.78
C ASP A 218 46.26 -21.19 15.86
N PRO A 219 46.89 -21.17 17.06
CA PRO A 219 48.31 -20.92 17.18
C PRO A 219 49.06 -22.24 17.02
N THR A 220 49.58 -22.53 15.83
CA THR A 220 50.66 -23.52 15.65
C THR A 220 51.76 -23.04 14.69
N PRO A 221 53.02 -23.49 14.89
CA PRO A 221 54.22 -22.66 14.69
C PRO A 221 55.00 -22.97 13.39
N ALA A 222 55.51 -21.89 12.76
CA ALA A 222 56.74 -21.78 11.92
C ALA A 222 56.93 -22.72 10.69
N PRO A 223 57.93 -22.49 9.80
CA PRO A 223 57.67 -22.20 8.39
C PRO A 223 58.14 -23.30 7.42
N ALA A 224 57.50 -23.38 6.25
CA ALA A 224 58.09 -24.01 5.08
C ALA A 224 57.99 -23.05 3.90
N SER A 225 59.18 -22.65 3.44
CA SER A 225 59.44 -21.97 2.18
C SER A 225 58.54 -22.47 1.04
N ASN A 226 57.73 -21.59 0.44
CA ASN A 226 57.77 -21.46 -1.01
C ASN A 226 57.18 -20.14 -1.49
N SER A 227 57.96 -19.52 -2.38
CA SER A 227 57.58 -18.41 -3.25
C SER A 227 56.23 -18.66 -3.93
N GLY A 228 55.33 -17.68 -3.81
CA GLY A 228 54.01 -17.68 -4.44
C GLY A 228 53.42 -16.28 -4.40
N SER A 229 53.96 -15.39 -5.22
CA SER A 229 53.43 -14.04 -5.43
C SER A 229 51.99 -14.08 -5.96
N SER A 230 51.06 -13.60 -5.14
CA SER A 230 49.78 -13.04 -5.57
C SER A 230 49.31 -12.15 -4.41
N GLY A 231 49.09 -10.85 -4.55
CA GLY A 231 48.63 -10.08 -5.69
C GLY A 231 47.66 -9.07 -5.11
N TRP A 232 48.14 -8.14 -4.28
CA TRP A 232 47.33 -7.02 -3.78
C TRP A 232 47.55 -5.85 -4.73
N GLY A 233 46.57 -5.67 -5.61
CA GLY A 233 46.46 -4.49 -6.46
C GLY A 233 46.22 -3.24 -5.62
N ALA A 234 47.28 -2.47 -5.39
CA ALA A 234 47.20 -1.08 -5.01
C ALA A 234 47.77 -0.23 -6.16
N SER A 235 46.84 0.35 -6.91
CA SER A 235 46.92 1.59 -7.71
C SER A 235 48.31 2.13 -8.08
N ALA A 236 48.60 2.01 -9.37
CA ALA A 236 49.68 2.72 -10.06
C ALA A 236 49.42 4.22 -10.16
N TRP A 237 50.32 5.07 -9.64
CA TRP A 237 50.64 6.41 -10.18
C TRP A 237 52.13 6.68 -9.98
N GLY A 238 52.79 7.10 -11.06
CA GLY A 238 54.23 6.91 -11.25
C GLY A 238 55.15 7.99 -10.67
N ARG A 239 56.45 7.68 -10.64
CA ARG A 239 57.51 8.44 -11.32
C ARG A 239 58.92 7.86 -11.07
N SER A 240 59.56 7.48 -12.17
CA SER A 240 60.92 7.82 -12.63
C SER A 240 62.10 7.88 -11.62
N SER A 241 62.93 6.82 -11.66
CA SER A 241 64.40 6.83 -11.88
C SER A 241 65.31 7.85 -11.17
N GLN A 242 66.15 7.34 -10.24
CA GLN A 242 67.56 7.72 -10.13
C GLN A 242 68.35 6.64 -9.36
N PRO A 243 69.54 6.21 -9.81
CA PRO A 243 70.41 5.29 -9.07
C PRO A 243 71.40 6.07 -8.19
N ALA A 244 71.51 5.70 -6.92
CA ALA A 244 72.49 6.23 -5.96
C ALA A 244 73.05 5.07 -5.11
N PRO A 245 74.27 5.22 -4.55
CA PRO A 245 75.30 4.18 -4.52
C PRO A 245 75.17 3.19 -3.35
N ALA A 246 75.91 2.08 -3.49
CA ALA A 246 75.97 0.96 -2.57
C ALA A 246 76.14 1.36 -1.09
N PRO A 247 75.38 0.77 -0.16
CA PRO A 247 75.63 0.91 1.27
C PRO A 247 76.87 0.09 1.67
N PRO A 248 77.66 0.57 2.66
CA PRO A 248 78.75 -0.21 3.22
C PRO A 248 78.20 -1.45 3.92
N SER A 249 78.92 -2.56 3.76
CA SER A 249 78.73 -3.82 4.48
C SER A 249 78.74 -3.56 5.98
N VAL A 250 77.56 -3.56 6.58
CA VAL A 250 77.38 -3.65 8.03
C VAL A 250 77.30 -5.14 8.33
N GLU A 251 78.29 -5.64 9.06
CA GLU A 251 78.32 -6.99 9.62
C GLU A 251 77.00 -7.22 10.37
N GLU A 252 76.25 -8.24 9.93
CA GLU A 252 75.06 -8.73 10.62
C GLU A 252 75.50 -9.30 11.97
N PRO A 253 75.01 -8.78 13.11
CA PRO A 253 74.80 -9.65 14.24
C PRO A 253 73.60 -10.54 13.88
N GLU A 254 73.88 -11.80 13.57
CA GLU A 254 72.93 -12.90 13.69
C GLU A 254 72.49 -12.98 15.17
N ASP A 255 71.54 -12.12 15.57
CA ASP A 255 70.82 -12.27 16.83
C ASP A 255 69.44 -12.86 16.51
N ASP A 256 69.34 -14.16 16.78
CA ASP A 256 68.14 -14.99 16.85
C ASP A 256 67.20 -14.53 18.01
N ASP A 257 66.78 -13.26 18.01
CA ASP A 257 65.89 -12.70 19.05
C ASP A 257 64.42 -12.58 18.59
N TYR A 258 64.01 -13.39 17.60
CA TYR A 258 62.59 -13.53 17.24
C TYR A 258 61.85 -14.56 18.12
N ASP A 259 62.55 -15.37 18.90
CA ASP A 259 61.98 -16.47 19.68
C ASP A 259 61.48 -16.04 21.08
N ASN A 260 61.70 -14.79 21.49
CA ASN A 260 61.42 -14.34 22.86
C ASN A 260 60.46 -13.14 22.96
N LEU A 261 59.51 -13.00 22.02
CA LEU A 261 58.32 -12.17 22.24
C LEU A 261 57.32 -12.91 23.17
N GLU A 262 57.73 -13.18 24.40
CA GLU A 262 56.77 -13.53 25.45
C GLU A 262 55.89 -12.29 25.71
N LEU A 263 54.57 -12.43 25.49
CA LEU A 263 53.59 -11.38 25.74
C LEU A 263 53.78 -10.83 27.15
N SER A 264 53.97 -9.51 27.28
CA SER A 264 54.01 -8.89 28.61
C SER A 264 52.72 -9.24 29.36
N PRO A 265 52.75 -9.43 30.69
CA PRO A 265 51.53 -9.71 31.47
C PRO A 265 50.41 -8.69 31.24
N SER A 266 50.77 -7.44 30.91
CA SER A 266 49.83 -6.39 30.47
C SER A 266 49.19 -6.64 29.10
N GLN A 267 49.93 -7.14 28.11
CA GLN A 267 49.38 -7.49 26.79
C GLN A 267 48.46 -8.72 26.86
N MET A 268 48.79 -9.71 27.69
CA MET A 268 47.94 -10.88 27.91
C MET A 268 46.58 -10.48 28.52
N LEU A 269 46.59 -9.61 29.53
CA LEU A 269 45.36 -9.08 30.12
C LEU A 269 44.54 -8.25 29.13
N GLN A 270 45.21 -7.50 28.24
CA GLN A 270 44.55 -6.78 27.15
C GLN A 270 43.89 -7.76 26.15
N PHE A 271 44.58 -8.82 25.72
CA PHE A 271 44.02 -9.84 24.83
C PHE A 271 42.84 -10.58 25.46
N GLU A 272 42.90 -10.91 26.74
CA GLU A 272 41.77 -11.50 27.47
C GLU A 272 40.57 -10.55 27.50
N GLN A 273 40.81 -9.26 27.75
CA GLN A 273 39.76 -8.24 27.73
C GLN A 273 39.18 -8.05 26.32
N GLU A 274 40.00 -8.06 25.27
CA GLU A 274 39.59 -7.95 23.87
C GLU A 274 38.80 -9.19 23.42
N ASN A 275 39.23 -10.40 23.79
CA ASN A 275 38.51 -11.64 23.51
C ASN A 275 37.15 -11.69 24.22
N ALA A 276 37.10 -11.29 25.50
CA ALA A 276 35.84 -11.20 26.24
C ALA A 276 34.89 -10.16 25.61
N ALA A 277 35.41 -9.02 25.17
CA ALA A 277 34.64 -8.00 24.46
C ALA A 277 34.13 -8.49 23.10
N LEU A 278 34.97 -9.22 22.35
CA LEU A 278 34.61 -9.79 21.04
C LEU A 278 33.51 -10.85 21.20
N LEU A 279 33.65 -11.78 22.15
CA LEU A 279 32.66 -12.82 22.41
C LEU A 279 31.31 -12.22 22.79
N ARG A 280 31.32 -11.21 23.67
CA ARG A 280 30.10 -10.45 24.01
C ARG A 280 29.48 -9.77 22.79
N SER A 281 30.29 -9.17 21.90
CA SER A 281 29.78 -8.56 20.67
C SER A 281 29.16 -9.60 19.72
N VAL A 282 29.73 -10.81 19.65
CA VAL A 282 29.17 -11.91 18.86
C VAL A 282 27.84 -12.36 19.45
N GLU A 283 27.75 -12.55 20.77
CA GLU A 283 26.49 -12.87 21.45
C GLU A 283 25.41 -11.81 21.20
N ASP A 284 25.75 -10.52 21.30
CA ASP A 284 24.83 -9.41 21.05
C ASP A 284 24.37 -9.38 19.59
N THR A 285 25.27 -9.62 18.62
CA THR A 285 24.89 -9.68 17.20
C THR A 285 23.96 -10.86 16.90
N LEU A 286 24.20 -12.02 17.51
CA LEU A 286 23.36 -13.20 17.35
C LEU A 286 21.98 -12.96 17.95
N ALA A 287 21.90 -12.35 19.13
CA ALA A 287 20.63 -11.96 19.73
C ALA A 287 19.86 -10.98 18.84
N ALA A 288 20.54 -9.98 18.27
CA ALA A 288 19.93 -9.03 17.34
C ALA A 288 19.41 -9.69 16.05
N VAL A 289 20.15 -10.66 15.49
CA VAL A 289 19.72 -11.44 14.32
C VAL A 289 18.44 -12.22 14.64
N LYS A 290 18.37 -12.92 15.78
CA LYS A 290 17.17 -13.68 16.17
C LYS A 290 15.94 -12.79 16.31
N VAL A 291 16.09 -11.61 16.91
CA VAL A 291 14.99 -10.64 17.01
C VAL A 291 14.57 -10.18 15.61
N ALA A 292 15.51 -9.81 14.76
CA ALA A 292 15.21 -9.35 13.40
C ALA A 292 14.54 -10.44 12.54
N GLU A 293 14.97 -11.70 12.67
CA GLU A 293 14.36 -12.86 12.02
C GLU A 293 12.91 -13.05 12.46
N SER A 294 12.62 -12.99 13.76
CA SER A 294 11.25 -13.10 14.27
C SER A 294 10.32 -12.01 13.70
N ARG A 295 10.82 -10.77 13.60
CA ARG A 295 10.07 -9.65 13.00
C ARG A 295 9.87 -9.82 11.50
N LEU A 296 10.88 -10.35 10.81
CA LEU A 296 10.79 -10.66 9.40
C LEU A 296 9.74 -11.75 9.13
N LEU A 297 9.64 -12.75 10.01
CA LEU A 297 8.59 -13.77 9.92
C LEU A 297 7.20 -13.15 10.10
N ASP A 298 7.00 -12.30 11.12
CA ASP A 298 5.73 -11.61 11.36
C ASP A 298 5.28 -10.78 10.14
N ILE A 299 6.17 -9.96 9.56
CA ILE A 299 5.82 -9.13 8.39
C ILE A 299 5.57 -10.00 7.16
N SER A 300 6.30 -11.10 7.00
CA SER A 300 6.13 -12.01 5.86
C SER A 300 4.79 -12.74 5.92
N ALA A 301 4.34 -13.13 7.12
CA ALA A 301 3.03 -13.74 7.34
C ALA A 301 1.92 -12.73 7.00
N LEU A 302 2.02 -11.50 7.51
CA LEU A 302 1.08 -10.43 7.20
C LEU A 302 1.06 -10.13 5.70
N GLN A 303 2.21 -10.02 5.03
CA GLN A 303 2.26 -9.77 3.59
C GLN A 303 1.60 -10.91 2.79
N THR A 304 1.84 -12.16 3.17
CA THR A 304 1.25 -13.32 2.51
C THR A 304 -0.28 -13.31 2.64
N GLU A 305 -0.79 -13.02 3.83
CA GLU A 305 -2.22 -12.85 4.07
C GLU A 305 -2.80 -11.74 3.18
N LEU A 306 -2.15 -10.57 3.13
CA LEU A 306 -2.64 -9.44 2.35
C LEU A 306 -2.61 -9.69 0.84
N VAL A 307 -1.59 -10.38 0.32
CA VAL A 307 -1.51 -10.77 -1.09
C VAL A 307 -2.62 -11.76 -1.43
N ALA A 308 -2.84 -12.78 -0.58
CA ALA A 308 -3.94 -13.73 -0.76
C ALA A 308 -5.32 -13.07 -0.63
N HIS A 309 -5.43 -12.02 0.20
CA HIS A 309 -6.64 -11.23 0.30
C HIS A 309 -6.89 -10.41 -0.97
N LEU A 310 -5.86 -9.74 -1.48
CA LEU A 310 -5.92 -8.94 -2.70
C LEU A 310 -6.30 -9.78 -3.93
N THR A 311 -5.79 -11.00 -4.06
CA THR A 311 -6.16 -11.89 -5.17
C THR A 311 -7.63 -12.27 -5.11
N ARG A 312 -8.15 -12.66 -3.94
CA ARG A 312 -9.58 -12.94 -3.74
C ARG A 312 -10.45 -11.70 -3.99
N GLN A 313 -10.00 -10.52 -3.57
CA GLN A 313 -10.72 -9.27 -3.82
C GLN A 313 -10.78 -8.90 -5.30
N THR A 314 -9.71 -9.15 -6.05
CA THR A 314 -9.64 -8.84 -7.48
C THR A 314 -10.69 -9.67 -8.23
N GLU A 315 -10.77 -10.97 -7.95
CA GLU A 315 -11.80 -11.84 -8.54
C GLU A 315 -13.22 -11.38 -8.19
N ALA A 316 -13.47 -10.99 -6.94
CA ALA A 316 -14.78 -10.49 -6.52
C ALA A 316 -15.15 -9.16 -7.18
N ILE A 317 -14.18 -8.26 -7.38
CA ILE A 317 -14.41 -6.96 -8.02
C ILE A 317 -14.67 -7.13 -9.52
N ASP A 318 -13.96 -8.05 -10.19
CA ASP A 318 -14.21 -8.34 -11.60
C ASP A 318 -15.65 -8.84 -11.80
N GLN A 319 -16.14 -9.71 -10.93
CA GLN A 319 -17.54 -10.16 -10.94
C GLN A 319 -18.52 -8.99 -10.71
N LEU A 320 -18.27 -8.16 -9.69
CA LEU A 320 -19.10 -6.98 -9.43
C LEU A 320 -19.10 -5.98 -10.59
N TYR A 321 -17.98 -5.87 -11.31
CA TYR A 321 -17.84 -5.01 -12.47
C TYR A 321 -18.67 -5.48 -13.66
N ASP A 322 -18.59 -6.77 -13.97
CA ASP A 322 -19.42 -7.38 -15.02
C ASP A 322 -20.91 -7.24 -14.68
N ASP A 323 -21.30 -7.48 -13.43
CA ASP A 323 -22.67 -7.32 -12.95
C ASP A 323 -23.15 -5.87 -13.06
N ALA A 324 -22.33 -4.90 -12.65
CA ALA A 324 -22.68 -3.48 -12.72
C ALA A 324 -22.85 -3.00 -14.17
N ILE A 325 -21.99 -3.45 -15.10
CA ILE A 325 -22.12 -3.12 -16.53
C ILE A 325 -23.37 -3.74 -17.13
N ALA A 326 -23.62 -5.02 -16.85
CA ALA A 326 -24.83 -5.68 -17.31
C ALA A 326 -26.07 -4.96 -16.79
N SER A 327 -26.06 -4.58 -15.50
CA SER A 327 -27.13 -3.85 -14.84
C SER A 327 -27.42 -2.50 -15.47
N GLN A 328 -26.37 -1.70 -15.68
CA GLN A 328 -26.50 -0.41 -16.33
C GLN A 328 -26.98 -0.53 -17.79
N GLY A 329 -26.50 -1.54 -18.51
CA GLY A 329 -26.92 -1.85 -19.87
C GLY A 329 -28.40 -2.23 -19.97
N ASP A 330 -28.89 -3.05 -19.04
CA ASP A 330 -30.29 -3.49 -18.96
C ASP A 330 -31.22 -2.35 -18.61
N VAL A 331 -30.87 -1.52 -17.62
CA VAL A 331 -31.64 -0.31 -17.27
C VAL A 331 -31.72 0.65 -18.46
N LYS A 332 -30.61 0.85 -19.19
CA LYS A 332 -30.61 1.72 -20.37
C LYS A 332 -31.54 1.20 -21.46
N ARG A 333 -31.51 -0.12 -21.73
CA ARG A 333 -32.43 -0.76 -22.68
C ARG A 333 -33.87 -0.67 -22.23
N ALA A 334 -34.15 -0.92 -20.95
CA ALA A 334 -35.48 -0.82 -20.37
C ALA A 334 -36.05 0.60 -20.48
N ASN A 335 -35.25 1.63 -20.19
CA ASN A 335 -35.68 3.03 -20.33
C ASN A 335 -36.03 3.40 -21.78
N VAL A 336 -35.28 2.90 -22.77
CA VAL A 336 -35.60 3.09 -24.19
C VAL A 336 -36.93 2.42 -24.55
N GLN A 337 -37.15 1.19 -24.07
CA GLN A 337 -38.41 0.46 -24.30
C GLN A 337 -39.60 1.15 -23.63
N LEU A 338 -39.46 1.67 -22.41
CA LEU A 338 -40.50 2.43 -21.72
C LEU A 338 -40.85 3.71 -22.49
N ARG A 339 -39.85 4.40 -23.05
CA ARG A 339 -40.10 5.60 -23.87
C ARG A 339 -40.87 5.24 -25.15
N LYS A 340 -40.43 4.18 -25.85
CA LYS A 340 -41.10 3.68 -27.05
C LYS A 340 -42.53 3.20 -26.77
N ALA A 341 -42.75 2.51 -25.66
CA ALA A 341 -44.08 2.08 -25.23
C ALA A 341 -45.01 3.26 -24.92
N ARG A 342 -44.47 4.34 -24.32
CA ARG A 342 -45.21 5.58 -24.08
C ARG A 342 -45.60 6.28 -25.39
N GLU A 343 -44.68 6.36 -26.34
CA GLU A 343 -44.94 6.90 -27.70
C GLU A 343 -46.05 6.08 -28.39
N ASN A 344 -45.92 4.75 -28.42
CA ASN A 344 -46.93 3.86 -29.00
C ASN A 344 -48.29 3.93 -28.29
N GLN A 345 -48.33 4.13 -26.96
CA GLN A 345 -49.59 4.31 -26.25
C GLN A 345 -50.30 5.61 -26.65
N ALA A 346 -49.56 6.70 -26.86
CA ALA A 346 -50.15 7.95 -27.33
C ALA A 346 -50.77 7.77 -28.73
N ASP A 347 -50.06 7.09 -29.63
CA ASP A 347 -50.56 6.78 -30.98
C ASP A 347 -51.80 5.88 -30.94
N SER A 348 -51.81 4.85 -30.09
CA SER A 348 -52.98 3.96 -29.94
C SER A 348 -54.23 4.70 -29.44
N ARG A 349 -54.06 5.69 -28.55
CA ARG A 349 -55.17 6.52 -28.05
C ARG A 349 -55.72 7.43 -29.14
N ILE A 350 -54.83 8.04 -29.93
CA ILE A 350 -55.24 8.88 -31.07
C ILE A 350 -56.00 8.03 -32.09
N PHE A 351 -55.49 6.84 -32.43
CA PHE A 351 -56.17 5.93 -33.34
C PHE A 351 -57.56 5.53 -32.84
N LEU A 352 -57.70 5.21 -31.55
CA LEU A 352 -59.00 4.92 -30.93
C LEU A 352 -59.97 6.11 -31.02
N ILE A 353 -59.51 7.33 -30.78
CA ILE A 353 -60.34 8.54 -30.89
C ILE A 353 -60.82 8.75 -32.34
N VAL A 354 -59.91 8.62 -33.31
CA VAL A 354 -60.24 8.76 -34.74
C VAL A 354 -61.24 7.69 -35.18
N PHE A 355 -61.04 6.44 -34.75
CA PHE A 355 -61.94 5.33 -35.03
C PHE A 355 -63.34 5.58 -34.46
N LEU A 356 -63.43 6.02 -33.19
CA LEU A 356 -64.70 6.26 -32.52
C LEU A 356 -65.45 7.44 -33.15
N LEU A 357 -64.74 8.50 -33.53
CA LEU A 357 -65.32 9.65 -34.24
C LEU A 357 -65.82 9.24 -35.64
N GLY A 358 -65.05 8.45 -36.38
CA GLY A 358 -65.44 7.93 -37.69
C GLY A 358 -66.66 7.01 -37.62
N ALA A 359 -66.71 6.10 -36.64
CA ALA A 359 -67.86 5.23 -36.40
C ALA A 359 -69.11 6.03 -36.02
N SER A 360 -68.97 7.08 -35.19
CA SER A 360 -70.08 7.99 -34.84
C SER A 360 -70.61 8.74 -36.06
N ALA A 361 -69.73 9.22 -36.95
CA ALA A 361 -70.13 9.91 -38.18
C ALA A 361 -70.83 8.95 -39.15
N ALA A 362 -70.34 7.71 -39.28
CA ALA A 362 -70.97 6.68 -40.11
C ALA A 362 -72.39 6.33 -39.61
N LEU A 363 -72.58 6.20 -38.30
CA LEU A 363 -73.91 5.97 -37.70
C LEU A 363 -74.85 7.16 -37.96
N LEU A 364 -74.36 8.39 -37.84
CA LEU A 364 -75.15 9.59 -38.13
C LEU A 364 -75.55 9.66 -39.61
N PHE A 365 -74.66 9.28 -40.52
CA PHE A 365 -74.95 9.23 -41.96
C PHE A 365 -76.01 8.17 -42.31
N ILE A 366 -75.91 6.98 -41.71
CA ILE A 366 -76.93 5.92 -41.87
C ILE A 366 -78.29 6.38 -41.35
N HIS A 367 -78.33 7.05 -40.19
CA HIS A 367 -79.58 7.59 -39.65
C HIS A 367 -80.15 8.75 -40.46
N TRP A 368 -79.31 9.55 -41.13
CA TRP A 368 -79.80 10.64 -41.97
C TRP A 368 -80.37 10.16 -43.31
N TYR A 369 -79.87 9.03 -43.81
CA TYR A 369 -80.30 8.47 -45.10
C TYR A 369 -81.58 7.61 -45.00
N ASN A 370 -81.89 7.12 -43.81
CA ASN A 370 -83.11 6.36 -43.50
C ASN A 370 -84.21 7.31 -43.03
#